data_AF-A0A851HE22-F1
#
_entry.id   AF-A0A851HE22-F1
#
_cell.length_a   1.000
_cell.length_b   1.000
_cell.length_c   1.000
_cell.angle_alpha   90.00
_cell.angle_beta   90.00
_cell.angle_gamma   90.00
#
_symmetry.space_group_name_H-M   'P 1'
#
loop_
_entity.id
_entity.type
_entity.pdbx_description
1 polymer ?
#
loop_
_entity_poly.entity_id
_entity_poly.type
_entity_poly.pdbx_seq_one_letter_code
_entity_poly.pdbx_strand_id
1 'polypeptide(L)'
;MEKIQREKKTHLFSTNRSSMMRVLTYGGAIMAFLIGSGFATGQEIMQYYASYGFWGLFGTGAIVLLLICFVSVQFLTVGRREQFEKPSQIFEYYAGKYVGKFFDYFSILFVFLSFTVMVSGAGAVFDEHYNLPTWVGGFGLTILVAITVVFGLNSLVDVIGKIGPVIVVVAIGLGIVGIVNADTGLLAGHNMVDDLELQQASNHWAIAGLSYVGFCMLWLAAFLTALGRTVPTHREARAGGLAGGAIFSLACIIVGMGLLANIERVAGMQIPMLALANDIAPVVASLISVMILAGIYTTAIPLLWTVSSRFFPDGTRKYKFLTIGLALLGTVIGLWLPFDEMVNIVYVLNGYVGAVLLAIMVVVTLRRAIIKRRTPSGETEHAPVASSRAAND
;
A
#
# COMPACT_ATOMS: atom_id res chain seq x y z
N MET A 1 10.82 -10.62 -40.57
CA MET A 1 11.35 -9.86 -39.43
C MET A 1 10.24 -9.00 -38.81
N GLU A 2 9.05 -9.59 -38.58
CA GLU A 2 7.82 -8.82 -38.26
C GLU A 2 6.80 -9.66 -37.45
N LYS A 3 7.27 -10.66 -36.68
CA LYS A 3 6.36 -11.63 -36.01
C LYS A 3 6.73 -12.03 -34.59
N ILE A 4 7.62 -11.30 -33.92
CA ILE A 4 8.01 -11.59 -32.53
C ILE A 4 7.97 -10.31 -31.70
N GLN A 5 6.77 -9.75 -31.55
CA GLN A 5 6.47 -8.76 -30.51
C GLN A 5 4.99 -8.82 -30.11
N ARG A 6 4.45 -10.05 -29.98
CA ARG A 6 3.30 -10.26 -29.11
C ARG A 6 3.81 -10.16 -27.68
N GLU A 7 3.88 -8.93 -27.17
CA GLU A 7 3.86 -8.70 -25.74
C GLU A 7 2.71 -9.54 -25.16
N LYS A 8 3.03 -10.45 -24.25
CA LYS A 8 2.04 -11.00 -23.33
C LYS A 8 1.49 -9.80 -22.56
N LYS A 9 0.41 -9.19 -23.05
CA LYS A 9 -0.43 -8.32 -22.24
C LYS A 9 -0.84 -9.15 -21.04
N THR A 10 -0.26 -8.84 -19.89
CA THR A 10 -0.67 -9.38 -18.59
C THR A 10 -2.19 -9.25 -18.51
N HIS A 11 -2.88 -10.30 -18.03
CA HIS A 11 -4.36 -10.39 -18.08
C HIS A 11 -5.10 -9.19 -17.45
N LEU A 12 -4.42 -8.37 -16.65
CA LEU A 12 -4.92 -7.11 -16.08
C LEU A 12 -5.26 -6.04 -17.14
N PHE A 13 -4.60 -6.04 -18.30
CA PHE A 13 -4.67 -4.95 -19.30
C PHE A 13 -5.52 -5.28 -20.54
N SER A 14 -6.38 -6.31 -20.47
CA SER A 14 -7.28 -6.68 -21.56
C SER A 14 -8.50 -5.75 -21.64
N THR A 15 -8.64 -5.04 -22.76
CA THR A 15 -9.77 -4.15 -23.05
C THR A 15 -11.07 -4.91 -23.41
N ASN A 16 -11.03 -6.24 -23.60
CA ASN A 16 -12.18 -7.06 -24.01
C ASN A 16 -13.18 -7.39 -22.87
N ARG A 17 -12.97 -6.88 -21.66
CA ARG A 17 -13.89 -7.11 -20.51
C ARG A 17 -15.07 -6.14 -20.51
N SER A 18 -16.17 -6.48 -19.84
CA SER A 18 -17.26 -5.52 -19.59
C SER A 18 -16.77 -4.36 -18.69
N SER A 19 -17.41 -3.19 -18.79
CA SER A 19 -17.04 -2.00 -18.00
C SER A 19 -17.05 -2.28 -16.49
N MET A 20 -18.04 -3.02 -16.00
CA MET A 20 -18.16 -3.43 -14.60
C MET A 20 -17.01 -4.34 -14.15
N MET A 21 -16.63 -5.32 -14.97
CA MET A 21 -15.52 -6.21 -14.66
C MET A 21 -14.18 -5.45 -14.62
N ARG A 22 -13.99 -4.44 -15.48
CA ARG A 22 -12.82 -3.56 -15.42
C ARG A 22 -12.79 -2.75 -14.12
N VAL A 23 -13.92 -2.16 -13.71
CA VAL A 23 -14.02 -1.43 -12.44
C VAL A 23 -13.65 -2.30 -11.25
N LEU A 24 -14.15 -3.54 -11.19
CA LEU A 24 -13.77 -4.49 -10.14
C LEU A 24 -12.29 -4.90 -10.22
N THR A 25 -11.74 -5.05 -11.44
CA THR A 25 -10.31 -5.35 -11.63
C THR A 25 -9.44 -4.20 -11.09
N TYR A 26 -9.79 -2.95 -11.38
CA TYR A 26 -9.09 -1.80 -10.84
C TYR A 26 -9.22 -1.74 -9.32
N GLY A 27 -10.44 -1.88 -8.78
CA GLY A 27 -10.68 -1.87 -7.35
C GLY A 27 -9.89 -2.96 -6.61
N GLY A 28 -9.87 -4.17 -7.16
CA GLY A 28 -9.06 -5.27 -6.65
C GLY A 28 -7.56 -5.00 -6.72
N ALA A 29 -7.08 -4.30 -7.75
CA ALA A 29 -5.67 -3.90 -7.85
C ALA A 29 -5.30 -2.83 -6.82
N ILE A 30 -6.16 -1.84 -6.55
CA ILE A 30 -5.96 -0.85 -5.47
C ILE A 30 -5.89 -1.58 -4.13
N MET A 31 -6.87 -2.44 -3.87
CA MET A 31 -6.96 -3.22 -2.64
C MET A 31 -5.74 -4.12 -2.44
N ALA A 32 -5.34 -4.90 -3.44
CA ALA A 32 -4.17 -5.78 -3.35
C ALA A 32 -2.85 -5.01 -3.21
N PHE A 33 -2.80 -3.76 -3.68
CA PHE A 33 -1.62 -2.92 -3.54
C PHE A 33 -1.52 -2.27 -2.15
N LEU A 34 -2.64 -1.88 -1.56
CA LEU A 34 -2.69 -1.33 -0.20
C LEU A 34 -2.59 -2.40 0.88
N ILE A 35 -3.13 -3.59 0.62
CA ILE A 35 -3.10 -4.72 1.56
C ILE A 35 -1.77 -5.45 1.38
N GLY A 36 -0.74 -4.91 2.05
CA GLY A 36 0.57 -5.53 2.21
C GLY A 36 0.66 -6.35 3.50
N SER A 37 1.90 -6.60 3.93
CA SER A 37 2.17 -7.31 5.18
C SER A 37 1.68 -6.59 6.44
N GLY A 38 1.70 -5.25 6.48
CA GLY A 38 1.19 -4.47 7.62
C GLY A 38 -0.29 -4.77 7.90
N PHE A 39 -1.09 -4.85 6.84
CA PHE A 39 -2.49 -5.28 6.92
C PHE A 39 -2.63 -6.77 7.24
N ALA A 40 -1.87 -7.64 6.56
CA ALA A 40 -1.98 -9.10 6.72
C ALA A 40 -1.58 -9.59 8.12
N THR A 41 -0.64 -8.89 8.77
CA THR A 41 -0.24 -9.13 10.16
C THR A 41 -1.25 -8.56 11.16
N GLY A 42 -2.04 -7.56 10.76
CA GLY A 42 -2.97 -6.83 11.60
C GLY A 42 -2.34 -5.67 12.38
N GLN A 43 -1.02 -5.53 12.38
CA GLN A 43 -0.36 -4.49 13.18
C GLN A 43 -0.72 -3.07 12.73
N GLU A 44 -0.78 -2.87 11.43
CA GLU A 44 -1.19 -1.58 10.86
C GLU A 44 -2.63 -1.24 11.29
N ILE A 45 -3.54 -2.21 11.27
CA ILE A 45 -4.92 -1.98 11.69
C ILE A 45 -5.03 -1.83 13.21
N MET A 46 -4.19 -2.52 13.98
CA MET A 46 -4.12 -2.38 15.43
C MET A 46 -3.83 -0.93 15.83
N GLN A 47 -2.77 -0.33 15.28
CA GLN A 47 -2.30 1.00 15.70
C GLN A 47 -3.10 2.19 15.14
N TYR A 48 -3.78 2.01 14.00
CA TYR A 48 -4.54 3.08 13.34
C TYR A 48 -6.05 3.00 13.62
N TYR A 49 -6.56 1.83 14.00
CA TYR A 49 -7.99 1.58 14.19
C TYR A 49 -8.32 1.01 15.58
N ALA A 50 -7.90 -0.23 15.87
CA ALA A 50 -8.38 -0.93 17.06
C ALA A 50 -7.95 -0.24 18.37
N SER A 51 -6.74 0.34 18.39
CA SER A 51 -6.17 1.08 19.52
C SER A 51 -6.92 2.36 19.91
N TYR A 52 -7.96 2.76 19.18
CA TYR A 52 -8.83 3.91 19.51
C TYR A 52 -10.29 3.50 19.72
N GLY A 53 -10.56 2.20 19.86
CA GLY A 53 -11.92 1.68 20.03
C GLY A 53 -12.86 2.09 18.89
N PHE A 54 -14.10 2.45 19.23
CA PHE A 54 -15.11 2.83 18.23
C PHE A 54 -14.75 4.09 17.43
N TRP A 55 -13.99 5.03 18.02
CA TRP A 55 -13.53 6.21 17.31
C TRP A 55 -12.50 5.87 16.23
N GLY A 56 -11.65 4.87 16.46
CA GLY A 56 -10.79 4.34 15.42
C GLY A 56 -11.59 3.59 14.36
N LEU A 57 -12.41 2.62 14.76
CA LEU A 57 -13.15 1.80 13.79
C LEU A 57 -14.03 2.64 12.86
N PHE A 58 -14.87 3.49 13.41
CA PHE A 58 -15.86 4.23 12.60
C PHE A 58 -15.40 5.65 12.26
N GLY A 59 -14.71 6.33 13.17
CA GLY A 59 -14.18 7.67 12.93
C GLY A 59 -13.00 7.65 11.95
N THR A 60 -11.90 6.95 12.28
CA THR A 60 -10.79 6.76 11.33
C THR A 60 -11.27 6.06 10.07
N GLY A 61 -12.10 5.02 10.20
CA GLY A 61 -12.73 4.35 9.06
C GLY A 61 -13.45 5.28 8.08
N ALA A 62 -14.25 6.23 8.57
CA ALA A 62 -14.94 7.20 7.73
C ALA A 62 -13.98 8.19 7.04
N ILE A 63 -12.95 8.66 7.75
CA ILE A 63 -11.91 9.54 7.18
C ILE A 63 -11.17 8.82 6.05
N VAL A 64 -10.72 7.59 6.31
CA VAL A 64 -9.99 6.78 5.34
C VAL A 64 -10.88 6.46 4.13
N LEU A 65 -12.14 6.07 4.35
CA LEU A 65 -13.12 5.83 3.29
C LEU A 65 -13.27 7.03 2.36
N LEU A 66 -13.53 8.22 2.90
CA LEU A 66 -13.72 9.41 2.10
C LEU A 66 -12.45 9.81 1.34
N LEU A 67 -11.31 9.86 2.04
CA LEU A 67 -10.10 10.44 1.48
C LEU A 67 -9.34 9.47 0.57
N ILE A 68 -9.32 8.16 0.85
CA ILE A 68 -8.74 7.17 -0.07
C ILE A 68 -9.58 7.07 -1.35
N CYS A 69 -10.90 7.13 -1.26
CA CYS A 69 -11.76 7.22 -2.45
C CYS A 69 -11.41 8.45 -3.28
N PHE A 70 -11.26 9.62 -2.63
CA PHE A 70 -10.86 10.86 -3.30
C PHE A 70 -9.49 10.72 -3.98
N VAL A 71 -8.46 10.30 -3.24
CA VAL A 71 -7.08 10.12 -3.73
C VAL A 71 -7.04 9.15 -4.92
N SER A 72 -7.70 8.00 -4.79
CA SER A 72 -7.71 6.96 -5.81
C SER A 72 -8.35 7.45 -7.11
N VAL A 73 -9.49 8.17 -7.00
CA VAL A 73 -10.15 8.80 -8.14
C VAL A 73 -9.24 9.84 -8.79
N GLN A 74 -8.58 10.69 -8.00
CA GLN A 74 -7.69 11.73 -8.50
C GLN A 74 -6.52 11.13 -9.29
N PHE A 75 -5.77 10.18 -8.72
CA PHE A 75 -4.63 9.58 -9.39
C PHE A 75 -5.00 8.82 -10.67
N LEU A 76 -6.06 8.00 -10.64
CA LEU A 76 -6.53 7.29 -11.84
C LEU A 76 -6.98 8.26 -12.93
N THR A 77 -7.74 9.31 -12.55
CA THR A 77 -8.28 10.27 -13.52
C THR A 77 -7.19 11.13 -14.13
N VAL A 78 -6.24 11.61 -13.34
CA VAL A 78 -5.12 12.43 -13.82
C VAL A 78 -4.14 11.58 -14.61
N GLY A 79 -3.78 10.38 -14.13
CA GLY A 79 -2.92 9.45 -14.90
C GLY A 79 -3.50 9.11 -16.27
N ARG A 80 -4.82 8.90 -16.35
CA ARG A 80 -5.53 8.73 -17.63
C ARG A 80 -5.41 9.95 -18.54
N ARG A 81 -5.58 11.15 -17.98
CA ARG A 81 -5.68 12.40 -18.75
C ARG A 81 -4.32 12.89 -19.24
N GLU A 82 -3.32 12.88 -18.35
CA GLU A 82 -2.01 13.48 -18.60
C GLU A 82 -1.04 12.51 -19.28
N GLN A 83 -1.26 11.19 -19.17
CA GLN A 83 -0.44 10.17 -19.83
C GLN A 83 1.07 10.32 -19.56
N PHE A 84 1.44 10.67 -18.32
CA PHE A 84 2.83 10.90 -17.93
C PHE A 84 3.78 9.78 -18.38
N GLU A 85 4.91 10.15 -18.96
CA GLU A 85 5.98 9.21 -19.30
C GLU A 85 6.48 8.48 -18.06
N LYS A 86 6.72 9.25 -16.98
CA LYS A 86 7.10 8.74 -15.66
C LYS A 86 5.94 8.94 -14.69
N PRO A 87 5.35 7.88 -14.12
CA PRO A 87 4.20 8.02 -13.20
C PRO A 87 4.47 8.91 -11.98
N SER A 88 5.72 9.05 -11.51
CA SER A 88 6.05 9.94 -10.40
C SER A 88 5.95 11.43 -10.73
N GLN A 89 5.80 11.82 -12.01
CA GLN A 89 5.50 13.19 -12.42
C GLN A 89 4.16 13.70 -11.86
N ILE A 90 3.32 12.80 -11.34
CA ILE A 90 2.10 13.16 -10.60
C ILE A 90 2.41 14.07 -9.40
N PHE A 91 3.57 13.91 -8.75
CA PHE A 91 3.97 14.76 -7.64
C PHE A 91 4.22 16.20 -8.09
N GLU A 92 4.92 16.37 -9.21
CA GLU A 92 5.14 17.70 -9.82
C GLU A 92 3.84 18.33 -10.34
N TYR A 93 2.93 17.51 -10.86
CA TYR A 93 1.61 17.99 -11.33
C TYR A 93 0.75 18.61 -10.22
N TYR A 94 0.83 18.08 -8.99
CA TYR A 94 0.08 18.61 -7.85
C TYR A 94 0.87 19.66 -7.06
N ALA A 95 2.15 19.40 -6.77
CA ALA A 95 2.93 20.23 -5.84
C ALA A 95 3.91 21.18 -6.55
N GLY A 96 3.97 21.17 -7.89
CA GLY A 96 4.90 21.97 -8.67
C GLY A 96 6.32 21.42 -8.66
N LYS A 97 7.23 22.11 -9.35
CA LYS A 97 8.60 21.62 -9.64
C LYS A 97 9.41 21.27 -8.39
N TYR A 98 9.42 22.14 -7.38
CA TYR A 98 10.31 21.97 -6.22
C TYR A 98 9.72 20.99 -5.19
N VAL A 99 8.49 21.24 -4.74
CA VAL A 99 7.83 20.40 -3.74
C VAL A 99 7.48 19.03 -4.33
N GLY A 100 7.08 18.96 -5.61
CA GLY A 100 6.84 17.69 -6.29
C GLY A 100 8.10 16.83 -6.42
N LYS A 101 9.24 17.46 -6.72
CA LYS A 101 10.53 16.75 -6.75
C LYS A 101 10.94 16.25 -5.37
N PHE A 102 10.66 17.01 -4.30
CA PHE A 102 10.82 16.51 -2.93
C PHE A 102 10.02 15.22 -2.72
N PHE A 103 8.73 15.20 -3.06
CA PHE A 103 7.90 13.99 -2.91
C PHE A 103 8.37 12.81 -3.79
N ASP A 104 8.87 13.06 -5.00
CA ASP A 104 9.46 12.02 -5.86
C ASP A 104 10.65 11.34 -5.15
N TYR A 105 11.63 12.10 -4.64
CA TYR A 105 12.77 11.51 -3.92
C TYR A 105 12.39 10.92 -2.56
N PHE A 106 11.50 11.60 -1.82
CA PHE A 106 11.00 11.11 -0.54
C PHE A 106 10.28 9.77 -0.71
N SER A 107 9.51 9.59 -1.78
CA SER A 107 8.82 8.32 -2.06
C SER A 107 9.81 7.16 -2.23
N ILE A 108 10.98 7.40 -2.83
CA ILE A 108 12.03 6.37 -2.97
C ILE A 108 12.66 6.01 -1.61
N LEU A 109 12.94 7.02 -0.77
CA LEU A 109 13.39 6.78 0.61
C LEU A 109 12.35 5.98 1.39
N PHE A 110 11.08 6.38 1.28
CA PHE A 110 9.99 5.69 1.94
C PHE A 110 9.86 4.23 1.49
N VAL A 111 9.91 3.97 0.17
CA VAL A 111 9.92 2.60 -0.37
C VAL A 111 11.05 1.76 0.23
N PHE A 112 12.25 2.35 0.43
CA PHE A 112 13.35 1.67 1.10
C PHE A 112 13.04 1.38 2.58
N LEU A 113 12.51 2.36 3.33
CA LEU A 113 12.12 2.15 4.73
C LEU A 113 10.97 1.13 4.87
N SER A 114 10.03 1.09 3.93
CA SER A 114 9.01 0.03 3.88
C SER A 114 9.66 -1.35 3.71
N PHE A 115 10.74 -1.47 2.95
CA PHE A 115 11.49 -2.73 2.85
C PHE A 115 12.09 -3.13 4.21
N THR A 116 12.61 -2.17 4.99
CA THR A 116 13.15 -2.49 6.33
C THR A 116 12.03 -2.93 7.30
N VAL A 117 10.83 -2.35 7.18
CA VAL A 117 9.64 -2.83 7.90
C VAL A 117 9.28 -4.26 7.51
N MET A 118 9.43 -4.65 6.23
CA MET A 118 9.20 -6.04 5.79
C MET A 118 10.18 -7.02 6.44
N VAL A 119 11.47 -6.64 6.55
CA VAL A 119 12.48 -7.45 7.25
C VAL A 119 12.07 -7.67 8.71
N SER A 120 11.69 -6.59 9.39
CA SER A 120 11.24 -6.66 10.79
C SER A 120 10.02 -7.59 10.93
N GLY A 121 9.03 -7.44 10.05
CA GLY A 121 7.83 -8.28 10.04
C GLY A 121 8.12 -9.76 9.82
N ALA A 122 9.08 -10.11 8.96
CA ALA A 122 9.51 -11.51 8.83
C ALA A 122 10.20 -12.01 10.11
N GLY A 123 11.01 -11.16 10.76
CA GLY A 123 11.58 -11.47 12.07
C GLY A 123 10.51 -11.75 13.12
N ALA A 124 9.48 -10.91 13.21
CA ALA A 124 8.36 -11.07 14.13
C ALA A 124 7.56 -12.36 13.89
N VAL A 125 7.30 -12.75 12.64
CA VAL A 125 6.64 -14.04 12.36
C VAL A 125 7.50 -15.23 12.81
N PHE A 126 8.82 -15.17 12.62
CA PHE A 126 9.73 -16.23 13.07
C PHE A 126 9.78 -16.35 14.59
N ASP A 127 9.77 -15.22 15.28
CA ASP A 127 9.74 -15.15 16.73
C ASP A 127 8.41 -15.68 17.29
N GLU A 128 7.29 -15.10 16.87
CA GLU A 128 5.98 -15.41 17.45
C GLU A 128 5.38 -16.76 17.03
N HIS A 129 5.63 -17.22 15.79
CA HIS A 129 5.07 -18.49 15.31
C HIS A 129 6.01 -19.67 15.50
N TYR A 130 7.29 -19.47 15.18
CA TYR A 130 8.27 -20.54 15.12
C TYR A 130 9.18 -20.59 16.36
N ASN A 131 9.06 -19.64 17.29
CA ASN A 131 9.94 -19.48 18.46
C ASN A 131 11.43 -19.44 18.05
N LEU A 132 11.72 -18.78 16.92
CA LEU A 132 13.07 -18.60 16.40
C LEU A 132 13.50 -17.13 16.53
N PRO A 133 14.78 -16.85 16.80
CA PRO A 133 15.25 -15.47 16.89
C PRO A 133 14.90 -14.63 15.66
N THR A 134 14.51 -13.38 15.86
CA THR A 134 14.09 -12.44 14.80
C THR A 134 15.08 -12.32 13.65
N TRP A 135 16.38 -12.42 13.93
CA TRP A 135 17.42 -12.35 12.91
C TRP A 135 17.36 -13.50 11.90
N VAL A 136 16.87 -14.69 12.29
CA VAL A 136 16.70 -15.83 11.39
C VAL A 136 15.67 -15.47 10.31
N GLY A 137 14.52 -14.93 10.72
CA GLY A 137 13.47 -14.48 9.81
C GLY A 137 13.90 -13.31 8.94
N GLY A 138 14.53 -12.30 9.52
CA GLY A 138 14.98 -11.10 8.80
C GLY A 138 16.07 -11.37 7.76
N PHE A 139 17.13 -12.10 8.13
CA PHE A 139 18.17 -12.50 7.17
C PHE A 139 17.64 -13.50 6.14
N GLY A 140 16.81 -14.47 6.56
CA GLY A 140 16.18 -15.43 5.66
C GLY A 140 15.38 -14.73 4.56
N LEU A 141 14.50 -13.79 4.93
CA LEU A 141 13.77 -12.97 3.98
C LEU A 141 14.71 -12.20 3.06
N THR A 142 15.68 -11.49 3.64
CA THR A 142 16.61 -10.64 2.88
C THR A 142 17.35 -11.42 1.80
N ILE A 143 17.86 -12.60 2.12
CA ILE A 143 18.58 -13.45 1.17
C ILE A 143 17.67 -13.84 0.00
N LEU A 144 16.45 -14.31 0.29
CA LEU A 144 15.49 -14.71 -0.75
C LEU A 144 15.08 -13.53 -1.64
N VAL A 145 14.84 -12.37 -1.04
CA VAL A 145 14.49 -11.13 -1.77
C VAL A 145 15.66 -10.66 -2.63
N ALA A 146 16.88 -10.61 -2.09
CA ALA A 146 18.07 -10.15 -2.81
C ALA A 146 18.39 -11.06 -4.01
N ILE A 147 18.32 -12.39 -3.83
CA ILE A 147 18.46 -13.36 -4.92
C ILE A 147 17.44 -13.03 -6.02
N THR A 148 16.17 -12.90 -5.65
CA THR A 148 15.10 -12.68 -6.61
C THR A 148 15.25 -11.37 -7.40
N VAL A 149 15.59 -10.29 -6.72
CA VAL A 149 15.81 -8.99 -7.36
C VAL A 149 17.02 -9.03 -8.28
N VAL A 150 18.11 -9.70 -7.89
CA VAL A 150 19.34 -9.81 -8.69
C VAL A 150 19.16 -10.68 -9.95
N PHE A 151 18.34 -11.73 -9.88
CA PHE A 151 18.10 -12.66 -11.00
C PHE A 151 16.92 -12.27 -11.89
N GLY A 152 16.09 -11.29 -11.49
CA GLY A 152 15.14 -10.59 -12.35
C GLY A 152 13.67 -10.84 -12.01
N LEU A 153 12.87 -9.79 -12.20
CA LEU A 153 11.49 -9.67 -11.70
C LEU A 153 10.43 -10.30 -12.62
N ASN A 154 10.75 -10.57 -13.89
CA ASN A 154 9.76 -10.86 -14.94
C ASN A 154 8.86 -12.08 -14.65
N SER A 155 9.39 -13.12 -13.99
CA SER A 155 8.59 -14.31 -13.63
C SER A 155 7.76 -14.11 -12.36
N LEU A 156 8.09 -13.09 -11.56
CA LEU A 156 7.55 -12.90 -10.22
C LEU A 156 6.36 -11.96 -10.20
N VAL A 157 6.28 -10.99 -11.12
CA VAL A 157 5.11 -10.10 -11.27
C VAL A 157 3.80 -10.90 -11.43
N ASP A 158 3.84 -11.99 -12.20
CA ASP A 158 2.70 -12.89 -12.41
C ASP A 158 2.30 -13.68 -11.15
N VAL A 159 3.25 -13.93 -10.24
CA VAL A 159 3.02 -14.63 -8.97
C VAL A 159 2.48 -13.66 -7.91
N ILE A 160 3.09 -12.47 -7.79
CA ILE A 160 2.63 -11.39 -6.92
C ILE A 160 1.16 -11.08 -7.18
N GLY A 161 0.78 -10.94 -8.47
CA GLY A 161 -0.59 -10.61 -8.87
C GLY A 161 -1.66 -11.66 -8.50
N LYS A 162 -1.26 -12.89 -8.14
CA LYS A 162 -2.19 -13.96 -7.71
C LYS A 162 -2.27 -14.10 -6.19
N ILE A 163 -1.17 -13.85 -5.49
CA ILE A 163 -1.08 -14.03 -4.04
C ILE A 163 -1.85 -12.92 -3.30
N GLY A 164 -1.72 -11.67 -3.74
CA GLY A 164 -2.35 -10.52 -3.07
C GLY A 164 -3.84 -10.69 -2.79
N PRO A 165 -4.69 -11.00 -3.80
CA PRO A 165 -6.13 -11.20 -3.57
C PRO A 165 -6.45 -12.31 -2.57
N VAL A 166 -5.65 -13.38 -2.51
CA VAL A 166 -5.86 -14.49 -1.54
C VAL A 166 -5.59 -13.99 -0.13
N ILE A 167 -4.48 -13.27 0.09
CA ILE A 167 -4.13 -12.68 1.39
C ILE A 167 -5.26 -11.80 1.90
N VAL A 168 -5.81 -10.95 1.03
CA VAL A 168 -6.91 -10.05 1.37
C VAL A 168 -8.14 -10.82 1.86
N VAL A 169 -8.58 -11.82 1.09
CA VAL A 169 -9.77 -12.60 1.42
C VAL A 169 -9.59 -13.33 2.74
N VAL A 170 -8.41 -13.92 2.97
CA VAL A 170 -8.11 -14.63 4.21
C VAL A 170 -8.02 -13.68 5.40
N ALA A 171 -7.38 -12.51 5.25
CA ALA A 171 -7.30 -11.52 6.32
C ALA A 171 -8.68 -10.98 6.72
N ILE A 172 -9.53 -10.65 5.74
CA ILE A 172 -10.93 -10.25 6.00
C ILE A 172 -11.69 -11.39 6.67
N GLY A 173 -11.55 -12.62 6.16
CA GLY A 173 -12.20 -13.80 6.73
C GLY A 173 -11.80 -14.03 8.18
N LEU A 174 -10.52 -13.87 8.51
CA LEU A 174 -10.02 -14.00 9.87
C LEU A 174 -10.52 -12.87 10.78
N GLY A 175 -10.64 -11.64 10.26
CA GLY A 175 -11.32 -10.54 10.96
C GLY A 175 -12.77 -10.90 11.29
N ILE A 176 -13.52 -11.46 10.34
CA ILE A 176 -14.92 -11.91 10.55
C ILE A 176 -14.98 -13.03 11.60
N VAL A 177 -14.10 -14.03 11.52
CA VAL A 177 -14.03 -15.11 12.52
C VAL A 177 -13.71 -14.54 13.91
N GLY A 178 -12.77 -13.59 13.99
CA GLY A 178 -12.45 -12.90 15.24
C GLY A 178 -13.64 -12.16 15.82
N ILE A 179 -14.54 -11.59 15.00
CA ILE A 179 -15.78 -10.96 15.50
C ILE A 179 -16.76 -12.01 16.04
N VAL A 180 -16.93 -13.13 15.33
CA VAL A 180 -17.94 -14.15 15.66
C VAL A 180 -17.53 -14.98 16.88
N ASN A 181 -16.25 -15.29 17.02
CA ASN A 181 -15.72 -16.15 18.08
C ASN A 181 -15.11 -15.36 19.25
N ALA A 182 -15.28 -14.04 19.29
CA ALA A 182 -14.67 -13.21 20.32
C ALA A 182 -15.22 -13.49 21.71
N ASP A 183 -14.34 -13.82 22.66
CA ASP A 183 -14.67 -13.96 24.08
C ASP A 183 -14.92 -12.60 24.74
N THR A 184 -14.07 -11.60 24.45
CA THR A 184 -14.22 -10.23 24.98
C THR A 184 -15.39 -9.50 24.32
N GLY A 185 -15.47 -9.57 22.98
CA GLY A 185 -16.49 -8.89 22.18
C GLY A 185 -16.23 -7.39 22.02
N LEU A 186 -16.91 -6.76 21.04
CA LEU A 186 -16.63 -5.38 20.63
C LEU A 186 -16.85 -4.33 21.71
N LEU A 187 -17.91 -4.45 22.50
CA LEU A 187 -18.26 -3.43 23.50
C LEU A 187 -17.30 -3.46 24.70
N ALA A 188 -17.01 -4.66 25.23
CA ALA A 188 -16.03 -4.78 26.30
C ALA A 188 -14.64 -4.41 25.79
N GLY A 189 -14.26 -4.86 24.58
CA GLY A 189 -13.01 -4.48 23.94
C GLY A 189 -12.86 -2.96 23.81
N HIS A 190 -13.91 -2.24 23.40
CA HIS A 190 -13.90 -0.77 23.37
C HIS A 190 -13.62 -0.15 24.74
N ASN A 191 -14.27 -0.65 25.79
CA ASN A 191 -14.12 -0.11 27.15
C ASN A 191 -12.73 -0.38 27.73
N MET A 192 -12.01 -1.40 27.25
CA MET A 192 -10.67 -1.75 27.72
C MET A 192 -9.56 -0.96 27.03
N VAL A 193 -9.82 -0.30 25.91
CA VAL A 193 -8.78 0.37 25.10
C VAL A 193 -7.99 1.39 25.92
N ASP A 194 -8.68 2.18 26.77
CA ASP A 194 -8.05 3.24 27.56
C ASP A 194 -7.23 2.69 28.75
N ASP A 195 -7.49 1.44 29.16
CA ASP A 195 -6.78 0.76 30.26
C ASP A 195 -5.56 -0.04 29.76
N LEU A 196 -5.46 -0.28 28.44
CA LEU A 196 -4.37 -1.02 27.82
C LEU A 196 -3.30 -0.07 27.27
N GLU A 197 -2.03 -0.36 27.52
CA GLU A 197 -0.90 0.34 26.89
C GLU A 197 -0.74 -0.12 25.43
N LEU A 198 -1.58 0.42 24.54
CA LEU A 198 -1.57 0.10 23.12
C LEU A 198 -0.72 1.10 22.33
N GLN A 199 0.14 0.60 21.45
CA GLN A 199 0.87 1.44 20.50
C GLN A 199 -0.13 2.12 19.56
N GLN A 200 -0.16 3.45 19.58
CA GLN A 200 -1.05 4.28 18.77
C GLN A 200 -0.27 5.02 17.68
N ALA A 201 -0.85 5.15 16.50
CA ALA A 201 -0.25 5.90 15.39
C ALA A 201 -0.17 7.42 15.63
N SER A 202 -0.99 7.94 16.54
CA SER A 202 -1.08 9.35 16.92
C SER A 202 -1.86 9.51 18.23
N ASN A 203 -1.79 10.67 18.87
CA ASN A 203 -2.56 10.95 20.09
C ASN A 203 -4.08 11.10 19.85
N HIS A 204 -4.52 11.16 18.60
CA HIS A 204 -5.93 11.34 18.26
C HIS A 204 -6.32 10.52 17.02
N TRP A 205 -7.42 9.79 17.11
CA TRP A 205 -7.93 8.92 16.04
C TRP A 205 -8.03 9.63 14.69
N ALA A 206 -8.53 10.87 14.67
CA ALA A 206 -8.67 11.62 13.41
C ALA A 206 -7.32 11.94 12.75
N ILE A 207 -6.28 12.23 13.56
CA ILE A 207 -4.93 12.49 13.07
C ILE A 207 -4.31 11.18 12.59
N ALA A 208 -4.54 10.06 13.30
CA ALA A 208 -4.17 8.73 12.82
C ALA A 208 -4.80 8.43 11.46
N GLY A 209 -6.10 8.72 11.27
CA GLY A 209 -6.77 8.55 9.99
C GLY A 209 -6.20 9.41 8.86
N LEU A 210 -5.86 10.67 9.13
CA LEU A 210 -5.18 11.53 8.15
C LEU A 210 -3.78 11.02 7.80
N SER A 211 -3.03 10.58 8.82
CA SER A 211 -1.71 9.97 8.66
C SER A 211 -1.80 8.70 7.81
N TYR A 212 -2.76 7.82 8.09
CA TYR A 212 -3.01 6.59 7.34
C TYR A 212 -3.27 6.87 5.86
N VAL A 213 -4.15 7.84 5.56
CA VAL A 213 -4.43 8.26 4.18
C VAL A 213 -3.16 8.79 3.52
N GLY A 214 -2.37 9.60 4.22
CA GLY A 214 -1.10 10.12 3.72
C GLY A 214 -0.11 9.01 3.38
N PHE A 215 0.00 8.02 4.26
CA PHE A 215 0.86 6.84 4.09
C PHE A 215 0.45 6.08 2.83
N CYS A 216 -0.83 5.70 2.72
CA CYS A 216 -1.37 5.01 1.56
C CYS A 216 -1.23 5.83 0.27
N MET A 217 -1.42 7.15 0.34
CA MET A 217 -1.35 8.05 -0.81
C MET A 217 0.03 8.03 -1.48
N LEU A 218 1.12 8.01 -0.70
CA LEU A 218 2.48 7.99 -1.25
C LEU A 218 2.77 6.69 -2.01
N TRP A 219 2.27 5.57 -1.49
CA TRP A 219 2.31 4.28 -2.20
C TRP A 219 1.49 4.32 -3.49
N LEU A 220 0.25 4.82 -3.42
CA LEU A 220 -0.67 4.82 -4.56
C LEU A 220 -0.27 5.77 -5.69
N ALA A 221 0.46 6.85 -5.40
CA ALA A 221 0.69 7.94 -6.34
C ALA A 221 1.23 7.47 -7.69
N ALA A 222 2.38 6.80 -7.70
CA ALA A 222 2.98 6.31 -8.95
C ALA A 222 2.17 5.14 -9.54
N PHE A 223 1.71 4.20 -8.71
CA PHE A 223 1.00 3.01 -9.17
C PHE A 223 -0.34 3.35 -9.84
N LEU A 224 -1.21 4.11 -9.18
CA LEU A 224 -2.51 4.49 -9.74
C LEU A 224 -2.38 5.45 -10.92
N THR A 225 -1.34 6.28 -10.95
CA THR A 225 -1.06 7.13 -12.11
C THR A 225 -0.72 6.25 -13.32
N ALA A 226 0.14 5.24 -13.15
CA ALA A 226 0.48 4.29 -14.21
C ALA A 226 -0.73 3.46 -14.64
N LEU A 227 -1.52 2.95 -13.69
CA LEU A 227 -2.73 2.20 -13.96
C LEU A 227 -3.76 3.07 -14.72
N GLY A 228 -3.89 4.32 -14.31
CA GLY A 228 -4.77 5.32 -14.93
C GLY A 228 -4.53 5.49 -16.43
N ARG A 229 -3.27 5.43 -16.88
CA ARG A 229 -2.90 5.51 -18.31
C ARG A 229 -3.61 4.47 -19.16
N THR A 230 -3.89 3.31 -18.57
CA THR A 230 -4.49 2.15 -19.25
C THR A 230 -6.02 2.12 -19.19
N VAL A 231 -6.63 2.96 -18.33
CA VAL A 231 -8.08 2.97 -18.13
C VAL A 231 -8.76 3.57 -19.36
N PRO A 232 -9.77 2.91 -19.99
CA PRO A 232 -10.39 3.36 -21.24
C PRO A 232 -11.28 4.60 -21.18
N THR A 233 -11.93 4.89 -20.04
CA THR A 233 -12.86 6.04 -19.91
C THR A 233 -12.72 6.75 -18.57
N HIS A 234 -13.11 8.03 -18.50
CA HIS A 234 -13.14 8.78 -17.24
C HIS A 234 -14.15 8.20 -16.24
N ARG A 235 -15.27 7.66 -16.72
CA ARG A 235 -16.27 7.01 -15.87
C ARG A 235 -15.69 5.78 -15.18
N GLU A 236 -14.93 4.96 -15.91
CA GLU A 236 -14.26 3.79 -15.36
C GLU A 236 -13.15 4.15 -14.39
N ALA A 237 -12.37 5.21 -14.66
CA ALA A 237 -11.33 5.68 -13.73
C ALA A 237 -11.94 6.11 -12.39
N ARG A 238 -13.04 6.88 -12.44
CA ARG A 238 -13.77 7.31 -11.23
C ARG A 238 -14.40 6.14 -10.50
N ALA A 239 -15.12 5.27 -11.20
CA ALA A 239 -15.78 4.12 -10.59
C ALA A 239 -14.76 3.13 -9.99
N GLY A 240 -13.65 2.87 -10.68
CA GLY A 240 -12.56 2.02 -10.18
C GLY A 240 -11.91 2.59 -8.93
N GLY A 241 -11.63 3.90 -8.90
CA GLY A 241 -11.08 4.58 -7.74
C GLY A 241 -12.02 4.55 -6.53
N LEU A 242 -13.31 4.82 -6.74
CA LEU A 242 -14.33 4.74 -5.68
C LEU A 242 -14.50 3.31 -5.15
N ALA A 243 -14.62 2.33 -6.05
CA ALA A 243 -14.77 0.93 -5.66
C ALA A 243 -13.55 0.43 -4.88
N GLY A 244 -12.34 0.69 -5.37
CA GLY A 244 -11.11 0.27 -4.69
C GLY A 244 -10.94 0.90 -3.31
N GLY A 245 -11.15 2.22 -3.20
CA GLY A 245 -11.06 2.90 -1.92
C GLY A 245 -12.13 2.45 -0.92
N ALA A 246 -13.35 2.21 -1.38
CA ALA A 246 -14.44 1.74 -0.52
C ALA A 246 -14.22 0.32 -0.02
N ILE A 247 -13.83 -0.60 -0.90
CA ILE A 247 -13.57 -2.00 -0.54
C ILE A 247 -12.39 -2.07 0.44
N PHE A 248 -11.29 -1.36 0.17
CA PHE A 248 -10.14 -1.30 1.07
C PHE A 248 -10.51 -0.78 2.47
N SER A 249 -11.25 0.32 2.52
CA SER A 249 -11.62 0.94 3.80
C SER A 249 -12.56 0.05 4.60
N LEU A 250 -13.52 -0.61 3.94
CA LEU A 250 -14.40 -1.58 4.58
C LEU A 250 -13.62 -2.79 5.12
N ALA A 251 -12.62 -3.28 4.37
CA ALA A 251 -11.74 -4.35 4.83
C ALA A 251 -10.98 -3.95 6.10
N CYS A 252 -10.46 -2.72 6.17
CA CYS A 252 -9.79 -2.20 7.38
C CYS A 252 -10.73 -2.19 8.59
N ILE A 253 -11.99 -1.76 8.41
CA ILE A 253 -12.99 -1.74 9.49
C ILE A 253 -13.32 -3.16 9.96
N ILE A 254 -13.50 -4.11 9.03
CA ILE A 254 -13.80 -5.51 9.37
C ILE A 254 -12.65 -6.14 10.16
N VAL A 255 -11.42 -5.99 9.69
CA VAL A 255 -10.24 -6.51 10.41
C VAL A 255 -10.10 -5.81 11.77
N GLY A 256 -10.27 -4.50 11.81
CA GLY A 256 -10.20 -3.73 13.06
C GLY A 256 -11.27 -4.16 14.07
N MET A 257 -12.48 -4.47 13.63
CA MET A 257 -13.52 -5.04 14.49
C MET A 257 -13.09 -6.38 15.08
N GLY A 258 -12.52 -7.28 14.27
CA GLY A 258 -12.01 -8.56 14.76
C GLY A 258 -10.89 -8.41 15.79
N LEU A 259 -9.98 -7.46 15.58
CA LEU A 259 -8.91 -7.14 16.53
C LEU A 259 -9.46 -6.52 17.82
N LEU A 260 -10.35 -5.53 17.72
CA LEU A 260 -10.95 -4.89 18.88
C LEU A 260 -11.78 -5.87 19.72
N ALA A 261 -12.49 -6.79 19.07
CA ALA A 261 -13.29 -7.80 19.75
C ALA A 261 -12.44 -8.80 20.56
N ASN A 262 -11.12 -8.86 20.32
CA ASN A 262 -10.17 -9.74 21.01
C ASN A 262 -9.00 -8.93 21.60
N ILE A 263 -9.21 -7.65 21.92
CA ILE A 263 -8.15 -6.69 22.21
C ILE A 263 -7.22 -7.15 23.35
N GLU A 264 -7.77 -7.78 24.39
CA GLU A 264 -7.02 -8.30 25.54
C GLU A 264 -5.95 -9.33 25.13
N ARG A 265 -6.27 -10.14 24.12
CA ARG A 265 -5.41 -11.21 23.60
C ARG A 265 -4.36 -10.70 22.62
N VAL A 266 -4.74 -9.71 21.81
CA VAL A 266 -3.89 -9.21 20.72
C VAL A 266 -3.06 -7.98 21.11
N ALA A 267 -3.35 -7.36 22.26
CA ALA A 267 -2.52 -6.32 22.84
C ALA A 267 -1.09 -6.82 23.07
N GLY A 268 -0.10 -6.04 22.63
CA GLY A 268 1.33 -6.39 22.76
C GLY A 268 1.85 -7.43 21.77
N MET A 269 1.01 -8.03 20.91
CA MET A 269 1.45 -8.97 19.89
C MET A 269 1.96 -8.23 18.66
N GLN A 270 3.13 -8.57 18.12
CA GLN A 270 3.65 -8.04 16.84
C GLN A 270 2.89 -8.60 15.62
N ILE A 271 2.25 -9.77 15.70
CA ILE A 271 1.41 -10.31 14.61
C ILE A 271 0.00 -10.63 15.13
N PRO A 272 -0.85 -9.61 15.41
CA PRO A 272 -2.21 -9.79 15.94
C PRO A 272 -3.08 -10.80 15.19
N MET A 273 -3.00 -10.82 13.86
CA MET A 273 -3.77 -11.76 13.04
C MET A 273 -3.32 -13.21 13.27
N LEU A 274 -2.05 -13.44 13.57
CA LEU A 274 -1.58 -14.79 13.90
C LEU A 274 -2.12 -15.25 15.26
N ALA A 275 -2.24 -14.34 16.23
CA ALA A 275 -2.88 -14.64 17.51
C ALA A 275 -4.34 -15.09 17.31
N LEU A 276 -5.12 -14.37 16.50
CA LEU A 276 -6.49 -14.79 16.15
C LEU A 276 -6.55 -16.14 15.43
N ALA A 277 -5.56 -16.46 14.59
CA ALA A 277 -5.51 -17.72 13.87
C ALA A 277 -5.24 -18.93 14.79
N ASN A 278 -4.47 -18.72 15.87
CA ASN A 278 -4.15 -19.77 16.85
C ASN A 278 -5.39 -20.28 17.58
N ASP A 279 -6.39 -19.43 17.81
CA ASP A 279 -7.62 -19.81 18.52
C ASP A 279 -8.53 -20.71 17.68
N ILE A 280 -8.36 -20.73 16.35
CA ILE A 280 -9.11 -21.63 15.46
C ILE A 280 -8.51 -23.04 15.52
N ALA A 281 -7.24 -23.17 15.17
CA ALA A 281 -6.46 -24.40 15.28
C ALA A 281 -4.97 -24.13 14.99
N PRO A 282 -4.02 -24.89 15.58
CA PRO A 282 -2.58 -24.74 15.30
C PRO A 282 -2.20 -24.88 13.81
N VAL A 283 -2.94 -25.72 13.07
CA VAL A 283 -2.75 -25.89 11.62
C VAL A 283 -3.15 -24.63 10.86
N VAL A 284 -4.22 -23.95 11.29
CA VAL A 284 -4.67 -22.70 10.67
C VAL A 284 -3.65 -21.60 10.92
N ALA A 285 -3.14 -21.45 12.14
CA ALA A 285 -2.06 -20.52 12.43
C ALA A 285 -0.81 -20.77 11.57
N SER A 286 -0.44 -22.04 11.36
CA SER A 286 0.67 -22.39 10.48
C SER A 286 0.43 -21.97 9.03
N LEU A 287 -0.79 -22.17 8.50
CA LEU A 287 -1.14 -21.69 7.16
C LEU A 287 -1.13 -20.16 7.06
N ILE A 288 -1.63 -19.46 8.09
CA ILE A 288 -1.61 -18.00 8.18
C ILE A 288 -0.19 -17.46 8.26
N SER A 289 0.70 -18.07 9.04
CA SER A 289 2.11 -17.66 9.11
C SER A 289 2.80 -17.74 7.74
N VAL A 290 2.60 -18.83 6.99
CA VAL A 290 3.14 -19.00 5.64
C VAL A 290 2.54 -17.98 4.67
N MET A 291 1.24 -17.71 4.79
CA MET A 291 0.57 -16.69 3.99
C MET A 291 1.13 -15.28 4.27
N ILE A 292 1.33 -14.93 5.55
CA ILE A 292 1.91 -13.65 5.96
C ILE A 292 3.34 -13.53 5.42
N LEU A 293 4.16 -14.57 5.55
CA LEU A 293 5.52 -14.60 4.99
C LEU A 293 5.51 -14.45 3.47
N ALA A 294 4.57 -15.09 2.77
CA ALA A 294 4.40 -14.92 1.33
C ALA A 294 4.01 -13.47 0.99
N GLY A 295 3.14 -12.84 1.78
CA GLY A 295 2.81 -11.42 1.68
C GLY A 295 4.03 -10.53 1.86
N ILE A 296 4.76 -10.70 2.97
CA ILE A 296 6.00 -9.97 3.26
C ILE A 296 7.00 -10.11 2.11
N TYR A 297 7.24 -11.33 1.64
CA TYR A 297 8.16 -11.61 0.55
C TYR A 297 7.75 -10.95 -0.77
N THR A 298 6.47 -11.10 -1.17
CA THR A 298 5.94 -10.51 -2.40
C THR A 298 5.88 -9.00 -2.37
N THR A 299 5.77 -8.38 -1.19
CA THR A 299 5.88 -6.92 -1.00
C THR A 299 7.33 -6.45 -0.96
N ALA A 300 8.23 -7.16 -0.28
CA ALA A 300 9.63 -6.76 -0.11
C ALA A 300 10.40 -6.66 -1.44
N ILE A 301 10.11 -7.56 -2.39
CA ILE A 301 10.78 -7.61 -3.69
C ILE A 301 10.60 -6.34 -4.53
N PRO A 302 9.36 -5.91 -4.86
CA PRO A 302 9.16 -4.68 -5.63
C PRO A 302 9.69 -3.45 -4.89
N LEU A 303 9.69 -3.43 -3.55
CA LEU A 303 10.27 -2.33 -2.78
C LEU A 303 11.78 -2.22 -3.00
N LEU A 304 12.54 -3.31 -2.77
CA LEU A 304 13.99 -3.32 -2.98
C LEU A 304 14.36 -3.09 -4.45
N TRP A 305 13.60 -3.69 -5.37
CA TRP A 305 13.77 -3.50 -6.80
C TRP A 305 13.58 -2.03 -7.22
N THR A 306 12.51 -1.38 -6.75
CA THR A 306 12.17 0.02 -7.10
C THR A 306 13.27 0.99 -6.70
N VAL A 307 13.86 0.80 -5.52
CA VAL A 307 14.98 1.65 -5.05
C VAL A 307 16.23 1.38 -5.88
N SER A 308 16.54 0.11 -6.16
CA SER A 308 17.72 -0.26 -6.94
C SER A 308 17.63 0.26 -8.39
N SER A 309 16.49 0.07 -9.03
CA SER A 309 16.23 0.45 -10.43
C SER A 309 16.15 1.97 -10.63
N ARG A 310 15.88 2.73 -9.56
CA ARG A 310 15.91 4.19 -9.59
C ARG A 310 17.30 4.74 -9.89
N PHE A 311 18.35 4.10 -9.41
CA PHE A 311 19.72 4.60 -9.53
C PHE A 311 20.52 3.94 -10.66
N PHE A 312 20.27 2.66 -10.93
CA PHE A 312 20.97 1.93 -11.98
C PHE A 312 20.01 1.08 -12.81
N PRO A 313 20.24 0.96 -14.13
CA PRO A 313 19.43 0.06 -14.96
C PRO A 313 19.57 -1.40 -14.50
N ASP A 314 18.44 -2.11 -14.53
CA ASP A 314 18.32 -3.52 -14.17
C ASP A 314 19.35 -4.41 -14.89
N GLY A 315 19.85 -5.41 -14.18
CA GLY A 315 20.79 -6.40 -14.71
C GLY A 315 22.24 -5.93 -14.81
N THR A 316 22.53 -4.63 -14.66
CA THR A 316 23.91 -4.11 -14.65
C THR A 316 24.68 -4.56 -13.39
N ARG A 317 26.02 -4.62 -13.46
CA ARG A 317 26.84 -4.94 -12.28
C ARG A 317 26.61 -3.96 -11.13
N LYS A 318 26.52 -2.66 -11.43
CA LYS A 318 26.26 -1.60 -10.44
C LYS A 318 24.90 -1.78 -9.75
N TYR A 319 23.87 -2.13 -10.51
CA TYR A 319 22.56 -2.50 -9.97
C TYR A 319 22.67 -3.64 -8.96
N LYS A 320 23.32 -4.75 -9.32
CA LYS A 320 23.45 -5.92 -8.44
C LYS A 320 24.17 -5.60 -7.13
N PHE A 321 25.29 -4.87 -7.20
CA PHE A 321 26.02 -4.45 -5.99
C PHE A 321 25.20 -3.49 -5.12
N LEU A 322 24.49 -2.54 -5.74
CA LEU A 322 23.59 -1.64 -5.01
C LEU A 322 22.47 -2.42 -4.34
N THR A 323 21.81 -3.35 -5.04
CA THR A 323 20.74 -4.19 -4.49
C THR A 323 21.22 -4.97 -3.27
N ILE A 324 22.38 -5.62 -3.34
CA ILE A 324 22.93 -6.38 -2.20
C ILE A 324 23.26 -5.44 -1.04
N GLY A 325 23.88 -4.29 -1.31
CA GLY A 325 24.19 -3.29 -0.28
C GLY A 325 22.94 -2.74 0.40
N LEU A 326 21.92 -2.39 -0.37
CA LEU A 326 20.62 -1.94 0.15
C LEU A 326 19.91 -3.04 0.93
N ALA A 327 19.96 -4.29 0.45
CA ALA A 327 19.37 -5.42 1.16
C ALA A 327 19.99 -5.56 2.56
N LEU A 328 21.34 -5.61 2.64
CA LEU A 328 22.05 -5.73 3.91
C LEU A 328 21.82 -4.53 4.84
N LEU A 329 21.90 -3.31 4.31
CA LEU A 329 21.61 -2.10 5.08
C LEU A 329 20.19 -2.12 5.62
N GLY A 330 19.23 -2.50 4.76
CA GLY A 330 17.83 -2.62 5.13
C GLY A 330 17.58 -3.71 6.17
N THR A 331 18.37 -4.79 6.16
CA THR A 331 18.32 -5.82 7.21
C THR A 331 18.77 -5.29 8.56
N VAL A 332 19.90 -4.57 8.58
CA VAL A 332 20.46 -4.00 9.82
C VAL A 332 19.49 -3.00 10.42
N ILE A 333 18.91 -2.12 9.61
CA ILE A 333 17.88 -1.17 10.05
C ILE A 333 16.61 -1.92 10.48
N GLY A 334 16.18 -2.90 9.67
CA GLY A 334 14.99 -3.72 9.88
C GLY A 334 14.96 -4.49 11.20
N LEU A 335 16.12 -4.99 11.62
CA LEU A 335 16.27 -5.78 12.85
C LEU A 335 16.67 -4.94 14.07
N TRP A 336 16.77 -3.62 13.93
CA TRP A 336 17.16 -2.74 15.03
C TRP A 336 16.03 -2.53 16.04
N LEU A 337 14.78 -2.52 15.57
CA LEU A 337 13.59 -2.29 16.37
C LEU A 337 12.56 -3.41 16.13
N PRO A 338 11.67 -3.65 17.12
CA PRO A 338 10.48 -4.49 16.96
C PRO A 338 9.60 -4.06 15.78
N PHE A 339 8.81 -4.99 15.25
CA PHE A 339 8.01 -4.76 14.05
C PHE A 339 6.90 -3.73 14.24
N ASP A 340 6.22 -3.76 15.37
CA ASP A 340 5.20 -2.79 15.75
C ASP A 340 5.79 -1.38 15.88
N GLU A 341 6.97 -1.22 16.48
CA GLU A 341 7.70 0.06 16.52
C GLU A 341 8.11 0.53 15.12
N MET A 342 8.59 -0.38 14.26
CA MET A 342 8.95 -0.07 12.89
C MET A 342 7.75 0.39 12.06
N VAL A 343 6.60 -0.28 12.22
CA VAL A 343 5.33 0.16 11.63
C VAL A 343 4.97 1.55 12.15
N ASN A 344 5.04 1.77 13.46
CA ASN A 344 4.68 3.06 14.05
C ASN A 344 5.56 4.19 13.52
N ILE A 345 6.88 4.07 13.66
CA ILE A 345 7.82 5.12 13.27
C ILE A 345 7.76 5.37 11.77
N VAL A 346 7.94 4.32 10.97
CA VAL A 346 8.03 4.49 9.51
C VAL A 346 6.68 4.93 8.97
N TYR A 347 5.57 4.25 9.30
CA TYR A 347 4.31 4.56 8.62
C TYR A 347 3.74 5.90 9.08
N VAL A 348 3.87 6.26 10.37
CA VAL A 348 3.36 7.54 10.87
C VAL A 348 4.14 8.72 10.31
N LEU A 349 5.49 8.66 10.28
CA LEU A 349 6.30 9.73 9.70
C LEU A 349 5.97 9.95 8.23
N ASN A 350 5.85 8.85 7.47
CA ASN A 350 5.44 8.91 6.07
C ASN A 350 4.00 9.37 5.91
N GLY A 351 3.14 9.01 6.85
CA GLY A 351 1.75 9.44 6.91
C GLY A 351 1.59 10.94 7.05
N TYR A 352 2.37 11.58 7.92
CA TYR A 352 2.37 13.05 8.04
C TYR A 352 2.87 13.74 6.78
N VAL A 353 3.95 13.24 6.16
CA VAL A 353 4.45 13.80 4.90
C VAL A 353 3.42 13.62 3.78
N GLY A 354 2.80 12.45 3.69
CA GLY A 354 1.73 12.18 2.73
C GLY A 354 0.47 13.01 2.99
N ALA A 355 0.14 13.31 4.24
CA ALA A 355 -0.99 14.19 4.58
C ALA A 355 -0.78 15.62 4.09
N VAL A 356 0.47 16.11 4.06
CA VAL A 356 0.80 17.39 3.41
C VAL A 356 0.53 17.32 1.90
N LEU A 357 0.93 16.24 1.23
CA LEU A 357 0.61 16.04 -0.19
C LEU A 357 -0.90 15.96 -0.43
N LEU A 358 -1.64 15.31 0.46
CA LEU A 358 -3.11 15.23 0.41
C LEU A 358 -3.74 16.62 0.49
N ALA A 359 -3.29 17.46 1.44
CA ALA A 359 -3.77 18.83 1.56
C ALA A 359 -3.50 19.64 0.28
N ILE A 360 -2.30 19.53 -0.29
CA ILE A 360 -1.95 20.16 -1.57
C ILE A 360 -2.89 19.66 -2.69
N MET A 361 -3.09 18.35 -2.79
CA MET A 361 -3.97 17.75 -3.79
C MET A 361 -5.40 18.29 -3.67
N VAL A 362 -5.95 18.37 -2.46
CA VAL A 362 -7.30 18.91 -2.20
C VAL A 362 -7.38 20.37 -2.64
N VAL A 363 -6.46 21.21 -2.18
CA VAL A 363 -6.44 22.65 -2.53
C VAL A 363 -6.35 22.87 -4.04
N VAL A 364 -5.43 22.17 -4.72
CA VAL A 364 -5.23 22.28 -6.16
C VAL A 364 -6.46 21.80 -6.93
N THR A 365 -7.08 20.71 -6.49
CA THR A 365 -8.29 20.17 -7.11
C THR A 365 -9.47 21.14 -6.98
N LEU A 366 -9.67 21.70 -5.78
CA LEU A 366 -10.73 22.69 -5.54
C LEU A 366 -10.51 23.97 -6.34
N ARG A 367 -9.29 24.50 -6.37
CA ARG A 367 -8.95 25.69 -7.17
C ARG A 367 -9.25 25.49 -8.66
N ARG A 368 -8.84 24.35 -9.23
CA ARG A 368 -9.11 24.01 -10.64
C ARG A 368 -10.61 23.86 -10.91
N ALA A 369 -11.37 23.27 -9.98
CA ALA A 369 -12.82 23.14 -10.11
C ALA A 369 -13.54 24.50 -10.06
N ILE A 370 -13.09 25.43 -9.21
CA ILE A 370 -13.64 26.79 -9.12
C ILE A 370 -13.36 27.58 -10.41
N ILE A 371 -12.14 27.53 -10.92
CA ILE A 371 -11.77 28.23 -12.17
C ILE A 371 -12.63 27.71 -13.34
N LYS A 372 -12.75 26.39 -13.49
CA LYS A 372 -13.58 25.79 -14.55
C LYS A 372 -15.06 26.19 -14.48
N ARG A 373 -15.60 26.48 -13.30
CA ARG A 373 -16.97 26.99 -13.14
C ARG A 373 -17.11 28.46 -13.51
N ARG A 374 -16.05 29.26 -13.35
CA ARG A 374 -16.02 30.69 -13.69
C ARG A 374 -15.79 30.96 -15.17
N THR A 375 -15.22 30.01 -15.90
CA THR A 375 -15.11 30.01 -17.37
C THR A 375 -15.93 28.84 -17.92
N PRO A 376 -17.27 28.96 -18.01
CA PRO A 376 -18.07 28.00 -18.75
C PRO A 376 -17.63 28.12 -20.22
N SER A 377 -17.04 27.05 -20.73
CA SER A 377 -16.59 26.84 -22.11
C SER A 377 -17.28 27.74 -23.15
N GLY A 378 -16.63 28.87 -23.43
CA GLY A 378 -16.52 29.47 -24.75
C GLY A 378 -15.02 29.47 -25.06
N GLU A 379 -14.64 28.78 -26.13
CA GLU A 379 -13.34 28.84 -26.81
C GLU A 379 -12.20 27.90 -26.35
N THR A 380 -11.78 27.10 -27.34
CA THR A 380 -10.49 26.44 -27.55
C THR A 380 -10.15 25.16 -26.77
N GLU A 381 -10.59 24.06 -27.39
CA GLU A 381 -9.85 22.81 -27.55
C GLU A 381 -8.36 23.09 -27.82
N HIS A 382 -7.50 22.93 -26.81
CA HIS A 382 -6.06 22.93 -27.01
C HIS A 382 -5.67 21.67 -27.79
N ALA A 383 -5.35 21.87 -29.06
CA ALA A 383 -4.69 20.91 -29.92
C ALA A 383 -3.44 20.32 -29.24
N PRO A 384 -3.09 19.06 -29.51
CA PRO A 384 -1.86 18.46 -29.01
C PRO A 384 -0.66 19.28 -29.49
N VAL A 385 0.29 19.54 -28.59
CA VAL A 385 1.57 20.19 -28.90
C VAL A 385 2.27 19.33 -29.97
N ALA A 386 2.24 19.80 -31.21
CA ALA A 386 3.00 19.21 -32.29
C ALA A 386 4.48 19.33 -31.94
N SER A 387 5.16 18.20 -31.79
CA SER A 387 6.61 18.14 -31.75
C SER A 387 7.14 18.76 -33.04
N SER A 388 7.88 19.87 -32.94
CA SER A 388 8.59 20.43 -34.08
C SER A 388 9.68 19.44 -34.51
N ARG A 389 9.37 18.64 -35.53
CA ARG A 389 10.39 18.26 -36.50
C ARG A 389 10.71 19.52 -37.31
N ALA A 390 11.86 20.12 -37.06
CA ALA A 390 12.53 20.94 -38.05
C ALA A 390 13.78 20.18 -38.48
N ALA A 391 13.72 19.66 -39.71
CA ALA A 391 14.89 19.37 -40.50
C ALA A 391 15.55 20.70 -40.89
N ASN A 392 16.87 20.75 -40.80
CA ASN A 392 17.82 21.39 -41.72
C ASN A 392 19.21 21.35 -41.08
N ASP A 393 19.94 20.25 -41.32
CA ASP A 393 21.22 20.20 -42.06
C ASP A 393 21.83 18.80 -41.97
#